data_AF-A0A968FW94-F1
#
_entry.id   AF-A0A968FW94-F1
#
_cell.length_a   1.000
_cell.length_b   1.000
_cell.length_c   1.000
_cell.angle_alpha   90.00
_cell.angle_beta   90.00
_cell.angle_gamma   90.00
#
_symmetry.space_group_name_H-M   'P 1'
#
loop_
_entity.id
_entity.type
_entity.pdbx_description
1 polymer ?
#
loop_
_entity_poly.entity_id
_entity_poly.type
_entity_poly.pdbx_seq_one_letter_code
_entity_poly.pdbx_strand_id
1 'polypeptide(L)'
;ITEVFDKLDEEIAEFKEAVLAGKNHDIAGELGDILFVLANIARFQKIDAEEALRATNNKFIQRFHHIEREVAKKGKTLRETSLDELERYWQEAKKI
;
A
#
# COMPACT_ATOMS: atom_id res chain seq x y z
N ILE A 1 13.14 19.06 -5.68
CA ILE A 1 12.28 17.89 -5.36
C ILE A 1 11.96 17.05 -6.58
N THR A 2 11.86 17.65 -7.78
CA THR A 2 11.75 16.93 -9.06
C THR A 2 12.78 15.80 -9.17
N GLU A 3 14.06 16.07 -8.88
CA GLU A 3 15.13 15.06 -8.86
C GLU A 3 14.86 13.84 -7.96
N VAL A 4 14.09 14.02 -6.86
CA VAL A 4 13.76 12.92 -5.94
C VAL A 4 12.61 12.07 -6.50
N PHE A 5 11.68 12.69 -7.25
CA PHE A 5 10.65 11.97 -7.98
C PHE A 5 11.23 11.25 -9.20
N ASP A 6 12.18 11.87 -9.91
CA ASP A 6 12.91 11.23 -10.99
C ASP A 6 13.67 10.00 -10.48
N LYS A 7 14.30 10.11 -9.30
CA LYS A 7 14.94 8.97 -8.64
C LYS A 7 13.94 7.89 -8.24
N LEU A 8 12.75 8.26 -7.75
CA LEU A 8 11.70 7.29 -7.43
C LEU A 8 11.26 6.50 -8.68
N ASP A 9 11.13 7.17 -9.81
CA ASP A 9 10.75 6.52 -11.07
C ASP A 9 11.85 5.54 -11.56
N GLU A 10 13.13 5.89 -11.36
CA GLU A 10 14.28 5.02 -11.61
C GLU A 10 14.23 3.75 -10.74
N GLU A 11 14.13 3.88 -9.41
CA GLU A 11 14.09 2.72 -8.49
C GLU A 11 12.87 1.81 -8.77
N ILE A 12 11.73 2.39 -9.17
CA ILE A 12 10.55 1.62 -9.56
C ILE A 12 10.80 0.82 -10.84
N ALA A 13 11.58 1.36 -11.78
CA ALA A 13 11.95 0.65 -13.01
C ALA A 13 12.89 -0.52 -12.68
N GLU A 14 13.94 -0.29 -11.88
CA GLU A 14 14.90 -1.31 -11.46
C GLU A 14 14.23 -2.44 -10.67
N PHE A 15 13.33 -2.10 -9.73
CA PHE A 15 12.53 -3.09 -9.00
C PHE A 15 11.63 -3.93 -9.93
N LYS A 16 11.01 -3.32 -10.95
CA LYS A 16 10.19 -4.06 -11.92
C LYS A 16 11.04 -5.03 -12.74
N GLU A 17 12.21 -4.59 -13.19
CA GLU A 17 13.15 -5.44 -13.91
C GLU A 17 13.61 -6.61 -13.03
N ALA A 18 13.94 -6.35 -11.76
CA ALA A 18 14.32 -7.35 -10.78
C ALA A 18 13.24 -8.43 -10.59
N VAL A 19 11.98 -8.02 -10.43
CA VAL A 19 10.83 -8.92 -10.25
C VAL A 19 10.60 -9.78 -11.51
N LEU A 20 10.76 -9.20 -12.70
CA LEU A 20 10.55 -9.91 -13.97
C LEU A 20 11.72 -10.85 -14.32
N ALA A 21 12.96 -10.49 -13.96
CA ALA A 21 14.16 -11.28 -14.22
C ALA A 21 14.26 -12.55 -13.35
N GLY A 22 13.57 -12.58 -12.20
CA GLY A 22 13.46 -13.76 -11.34
C GLY A 22 14.65 -13.98 -10.40
N LYS A 23 14.88 -15.25 -10.01
CA LYS A 23 15.65 -15.70 -8.81
C LYS A 23 17.07 -15.17 -8.59
N ASN A 24 17.66 -14.42 -9.54
CA ASN A 24 19.04 -13.95 -9.47
C ASN A 24 19.17 -12.42 -9.31
N HIS A 25 18.07 -11.69 -9.22
CA HIS A 25 18.10 -10.24 -8.99
C HIS A 25 17.82 -9.90 -7.52
N ASP A 26 18.44 -8.83 -7.03
CA ASP A 26 18.28 -8.37 -5.65
C ASP A 26 16.96 -7.62 -5.44
N ILE A 27 15.83 -8.32 -5.51
CA ILE A 27 14.49 -7.76 -5.31
C ILE A 27 14.37 -7.04 -3.96
N ALA A 28 15.08 -7.51 -2.94
CA ALA A 28 15.05 -6.91 -1.61
C ALA A 28 15.82 -5.59 -1.56
N GLY A 29 16.99 -5.53 -2.21
CA GLY A 29 17.77 -4.30 -2.40
C GLY A 29 16.95 -3.22 -3.11
N GLU A 30 16.41 -3.54 -4.29
CA GLU A 30 15.62 -2.59 -5.09
C GLU A 30 14.38 -2.08 -4.34
N LEU A 31 13.69 -2.96 -3.59
CA LEU A 31 12.58 -2.52 -2.73
C LEU A 31 13.07 -1.58 -1.61
N GLY A 32 14.25 -1.85 -1.05
CA GLY A 32 14.89 -0.99 -0.06
C GLY A 32 15.17 0.40 -0.60
N ASP A 33 15.65 0.51 -1.84
CA ASP A 33 15.93 1.80 -2.48
C ASP A 33 14.65 2.61 -2.73
N ILE A 34 13.56 1.96 -3.16
CA ILE A 34 12.22 2.60 -3.21
C ILE A 34 11.82 3.17 -1.84
N LEU A 35 11.94 2.36 -0.77
CA LEU A 35 11.60 2.82 0.59
C LEU A 35 12.48 3.99 1.04
N PHE A 36 13.76 3.96 0.70
CA PHE A 36 14.71 5.04 1.01
C PHE A 36 14.37 6.35 0.28
N VAL A 37 14.00 6.28 -1.00
CA VAL A 37 13.56 7.46 -1.75
C VAL A 37 12.27 8.02 -1.17
N LEU A 38 11.28 7.17 -0.83
CA LEU A 38 10.05 7.61 -0.17
C LEU A 38 10.31 8.27 1.19
N ALA A 39 11.22 7.73 2.00
CA ALA A 39 11.64 8.34 3.26
C ALA A 39 12.30 9.72 3.04
N ASN A 40 13.09 9.87 1.98
CA ASN A 40 13.67 11.16 1.61
C ASN A 40 12.61 12.17 1.15
N ILE A 41 11.62 11.75 0.35
CA ILE A 41 10.49 12.61 -0.03
C ILE A 41 9.78 13.15 1.22
N ALA A 42 9.46 12.27 2.18
CA ALA A 42 8.85 12.65 3.45
C ALA A 42 9.72 13.67 4.21
N ARG A 43 11.03 13.42 4.32
CA ARG A 43 12.00 14.34 4.95
C ARG A 43 12.01 15.71 4.29
N PHE A 44 12.04 15.80 2.95
CA PHE A 44 12.01 17.08 2.23
C PHE A 44 10.69 17.84 2.41
N GLN A 45 9.58 17.12 2.57
CA GLN A 45 8.27 17.70 2.87
C GLN A 45 8.03 17.99 4.36
N LYS A 46 9.01 17.69 5.23
CA LYS A 46 8.87 17.79 6.69
C LYS A 46 7.70 16.95 7.23
N ILE A 47 7.47 15.80 6.61
CA ILE A 47 6.49 14.80 7.02
C ILE A 47 7.23 13.72 7.80
N ASP A 48 6.67 13.28 8.93
CA ASP A 48 7.10 12.08 9.61
C ASP A 48 6.64 10.85 8.81
N ALA A 49 7.58 10.13 8.21
CA ALA A 49 7.29 8.99 7.35
C ALA A 49 6.64 7.83 8.11
N GLU A 50 7.05 7.58 9.36
CA GLU A 50 6.51 6.52 10.19
C GLU A 50 5.06 6.83 10.56
N GLU A 51 4.79 8.07 10.97
CA GLU A 51 3.43 8.49 11.32
C GLU A 51 2.50 8.51 10.10
N ALA A 52 2.99 8.94 8.93
CA ALA A 52 2.22 8.89 7.69
C ALA A 52 1.83 7.44 7.31
N LEU A 53 2.76 6.49 7.47
CA LEU A 53 2.49 5.07 7.26
C LEU A 53 1.52 4.53 8.31
N ARG A 54 1.71 4.87 9.59
CA ARG A 54 0.82 4.47 10.69
C ARG A 54 -0.61 4.94 10.45
N ALA A 55 -0.80 6.20 10.05
CA ALA A 55 -2.11 6.76 9.73
C ALA A 55 -2.78 6.00 8.56
N THR A 56 -2.01 5.62 7.54
CA THR A 56 -2.49 4.82 6.42
C THR A 56 -2.92 3.41 6.86
N ASN A 57 -2.14 2.76 7.73
CA ASN A 57 -2.47 1.46 8.31
C ASN A 57 -3.76 1.55 9.16
N ASN A 58 -3.91 2.57 9.99
CA ASN A 58 -5.11 2.78 10.79
C ASN A 58 -6.36 2.96 9.91
N LYS A 59 -6.25 3.73 8.82
CA LYS A 59 -7.32 3.90 7.82
C LYS A 59 -7.67 2.56 7.14
N PHE A 60 -6.67 1.74 6.81
CA PHE A 60 -6.92 0.40 6.27
C PHE A 60 -7.69 -0.47 7.28
N ILE A 61 -7.25 -0.51 8.54
CA ILE A 61 -7.88 -1.29 9.61
C ILE A 61 -9.33 -0.86 9.82
N GLN A 62 -9.60 0.45 9.90
CA GLN A 62 -10.96 0.97 10.06
C GLN A 62 -11.87 0.54 8.89
N ARG A 63 -11.35 0.61 7.66
CA ARG A 63 -12.09 0.20 6.47
C ARG A 63 -12.34 -1.30 6.44
N PHE A 64 -11.34 -2.10 6.83
CA PHE A 64 -11.46 -3.54 6.90
C PHE A 64 -12.50 -3.97 7.94
N HIS A 65 -12.51 -3.34 9.11
CA HIS A 65 -13.54 -3.57 10.11
C HIS A 65 -14.94 -3.19 9.63
N HIS A 66 -15.09 -2.20 8.76
CA HIS A 66 -16.38 -1.92 8.12
C HIS A 66 -16.82 -3.10 7.25
N ILE A 67 -15.94 -3.63 6.40
CA ILE A 67 -16.22 -4.83 5.58
C ILE A 67 -16.65 -5.99 6.47
N GLU A 68 -15.89 -6.29 7.53
CA GLU A 68 -16.21 -7.38 8.46
C GLU A 68 -17.60 -7.22 9.07
N ARG A 69 -17.99 -6.01 9.47
CA ARG A 69 -19.33 -5.73 10.00
C ARG A 69 -20.43 -5.92 8.97
N GLU A 70 -20.25 -5.45 7.74
CA GLU A 70 -21.27 -5.60 6.69
C GLU A 70 -21.45 -7.06 6.28
N VAL A 71 -20.36 -7.82 6.21
CA VAL A 71 -20.40 -9.27 5.95
C VAL A 71 -21.09 -10.01 7.09
N ALA A 72 -20.76 -9.69 8.34
CA ALA A 72 -21.40 -10.30 9.51
C ALA A 72 -22.90 -10.01 9.60
N LYS A 73 -23.36 -8.80 9.22
CA LYS A 73 -24.79 -8.45 9.15
C LYS A 73 -25.58 -9.34 8.18
N LYS A 74 -24.91 -9.93 7.18
CA LYS A 74 -25.49 -10.89 6.23
C LYS A 74 -25.40 -12.34 6.70
N GLY A 75 -24.87 -12.59 7.90
CA GLY A 75 -24.64 -13.94 8.42
C GLY A 75 -23.60 -14.74 7.64
N LYS A 76 -22.73 -14.07 6.87
CA LYS A 76 -21.65 -14.68 6.10
C LYS A 76 -20.30 -14.45 6.79
N THR A 77 -19.30 -15.23 6.39
CA THR A 77 -17.89 -14.95 6.65
C THR A 77 -17.22 -14.28 5.43
N LEU A 78 -16.04 -13.67 5.63
CA LEU A 78 -15.26 -13.09 4.53
C LEU A 78 -14.95 -14.12 3.43
N ARG A 79 -14.70 -15.38 3.81
CA ARG A 79 -14.40 -16.47 2.86
C ARG A 79 -15.59 -16.89 2.01
N GLU A 80 -16.81 -16.69 2.53
CA GLU A 80 -18.07 -16.99 1.83
C GLU A 80 -18.60 -15.79 1.03
N THR A 81 -17.88 -14.67 1.06
CA THR A 81 -18.26 -13.43 0.39
C THR A 81 -17.46 -13.30 -0.91
N SER A 82 -18.14 -12.96 -2.01
CA SER A 82 -17.47 -12.77 -3.30
C SER A 82 -16.54 -11.56 -3.28
N LEU A 83 -15.49 -11.57 -4.12
CA LEU A 83 -14.58 -10.43 -4.25
C LEU A 83 -15.33 -9.15 -4.67
N ASP A 84 -16.37 -9.26 -5.50
CA ASP A 84 -17.19 -8.12 -5.92
C ASP A 84 -18.00 -7.53 -4.76
N GLU A 85 -18.53 -8.37 -3.86
CA GLU A 85 -19.19 -7.91 -2.64
C GLU A 85 -18.19 -7.24 -1.68
N LEU A 86 -17.00 -7.83 -1.50
CA LEU A 86 -15.95 -7.24 -0.66
C LEU A 86 -15.47 -5.89 -1.21
N GLU A 87 -15.29 -5.78 -2.52
CA GLU A 87 -14.92 -4.52 -3.18
C GLU A 87 -16.02 -3.47 -3.03
N ARG A 88 -17.30 -3.84 -3.13
CA ARG A 88 -18.40 -2.92 -2.84
C ARG A 88 -18.33 -2.37 -1.41
N TYR A 89 -18.17 -3.24 -0.41
CA TYR A 89 -18.02 -2.79 0.98
C TYR A 89 -16.75 -1.97 1.20
N TRP A 90 -15.67 -2.26 0.46
CA TRP A 90 -14.45 -1.46 0.46
C TRP A 90 -14.69 -0.04 -0.05
N GLN A 91 -15.43 0.12 -1.14
CA GLN A 91 -15.79 1.43 -1.69
C GLN A 91 -16.76 2.21 -0.79
N GLU A 92 -17.65 1.51 -0.07
CA GLU A 92 -18.47 2.10 1.00
C GLU A 92 -17.59 2.58 2.16
N ALA A 93 -16.64 1.76 2.61
CA ALA A 93 -15.71 2.08 3.69
C ALA A 93 -14.81 3.29 3.37
N LYS A 94 -14.48 3.53 2.09
CA LYS A 94 -13.69 4.71 1.68
C LYS A 94 -14.41 6.04 1.91
N LYS A 95 -15.72 6.04 2.13
CA LYS A 95 -16.56 7.24 2.35
C LYS A 95 -16.73 7.60 3.84
N ILE A 96 -16.21 6.77 4.74
CA ILE A 96 -16.12 7.01 6.19
C ILE A 96 -14.84 7.82 6.45
#